data_AF-A0A6A0GXM7-F1
#
_entry.id   AF-A0A6A0GXM7-F1
#
_cell.length_a   1.000
_cell.length_b   1.000
_cell.length_c   1.000
_cell.angle_alpha   90.00
_cell.angle_beta   90.00
_cell.angle_gamma   90.00
#
_symmetry.space_group_name_H-M   'P 1'
#
loop_
_entity.id
_entity.type
_entity.pdbx_description
1 polymer ?
#
loop_
_entity_poly.entity_id
_entity_poly.type
_entity_poly.pdbx_seq_one_letter_code
_entity_poly.pdbx_strand_id
1 'polypeptide(L)'
;MPPVVRLDPTDALFVDNIHTDADSIFLLGYGTGQPMGHLDFYPNSGHDQPGCDPISIAIDAITPDDVGDIRDIGACSHCRSIFLYE
;
A
#
# COMPACT_ATOMS: atom_id res chain seq x y z
N MET A 1 6.55 5.28 16.89
CA MET A 1 6.31 6.74 17.04
C MET A 1 5.24 6.97 18.12
N PRO A 2 5.29 8.08 18.89
CA PRO A 2 4.24 8.42 19.85
C PRO A 2 2.85 8.44 19.19
N PRO A 3 1.76 8.04 19.86
CA PRO A 3 0.42 8.01 19.27
C PRO A 3 -0.02 9.36 18.71
N VAL A 4 0.21 10.46 19.45
CA VAL A 4 -0.18 11.84 19.08
C VAL A 4 0.33 12.37 17.72
N VAL A 5 1.29 11.70 17.07
CA VAL A 5 1.85 12.12 15.77
C VAL A 5 1.51 11.16 14.62
N ARG A 6 0.60 10.22 14.82
CA ARG A 6 0.21 9.20 13.83
C ARG A 6 -1.23 8.77 14.06
N LEU A 7 -1.80 8.02 13.12
CA LEU A 7 -3.06 7.34 13.34
C LEU A 7 -2.93 6.30 14.47
N ASP A 8 -3.90 6.24 15.38
CA ASP A 8 -4.01 5.22 16.41
C ASP A 8 -5.48 4.90 16.77
N PRO A 9 -5.75 3.80 17.48
CA PRO A 9 -7.13 3.39 17.78
C PRO A 9 -7.94 4.41 18.57
N THR A 10 -7.32 5.37 19.27
CA THR A 10 -8.03 6.40 20.04
C THR A 10 -8.57 7.56 19.21
N ASP A 11 -8.19 7.66 17.92
CA ASP A 11 -8.59 8.76 17.03
C ASP A 11 -10.07 8.70 16.59
N ALA A 12 -10.72 7.54 16.70
CA ALA A 12 -12.13 7.34 16.37
C ALA A 12 -12.78 6.22 17.20
N LEU A 13 -14.11 6.08 17.10
CA LEU A 13 -14.84 4.98 17.76
C LEU A 13 -14.40 3.59 17.26
N PHE A 14 -13.96 3.54 16.00
CA PHE A 14 -13.43 2.34 15.36
C PHE A 14 -12.49 2.80 14.24
N VAL A 15 -11.38 2.09 14.07
CA VAL A 15 -10.30 2.39 13.11
C VAL A 15 -9.88 1.06 12.51
N ASP A 16 -10.03 0.91 11.22
CA ASP A 16 -9.56 -0.25 10.47
C ASP A 16 -8.55 0.19 9.40
N ASN A 17 -7.43 -0.54 9.31
CA ASN A 17 -6.36 -0.25 8.38
C ASN A 17 -6.17 -1.39 7.38
N ILE A 18 -5.81 -1.06 6.14
CA ILE A 18 -5.37 -2.02 5.13
C ILE A 18 -3.93 -1.71 4.78
N HIS A 19 -3.04 -2.65 5.08
CA HIS A 19 -1.61 -2.57 4.81
C HIS A 19 -1.31 -3.34 3.54
N THR A 20 -0.89 -2.67 2.47
CA THR A 20 -0.59 -3.28 1.18
C THR A 20 0.80 -2.98 0.66
N ASP A 21 1.64 -2.29 1.45
CA ASP A 21 2.98 -1.87 1.06
C ASP A 21 3.87 -1.59 2.29
N ALA A 22 3.88 -2.55 3.22
CA ALA A 22 4.45 -2.43 4.56
C ALA A 22 5.97 -2.60 4.63
N ASP A 23 6.64 -2.78 3.48
CA ASP A 23 8.09 -2.86 3.43
C ASP A 23 8.76 -1.56 3.89
N SER A 24 10.04 -1.67 4.22
CA SER A 24 10.82 -0.49 4.58
C SER A 24 10.93 0.46 3.39
N ILE A 25 10.99 1.77 3.67
CA ILE A 25 11.29 2.79 2.67
C ILE A 25 12.59 2.53 1.88
N PHE A 26 13.55 1.79 2.46
CA PHE A 26 14.78 1.37 1.76
C PHE A 26 14.52 0.33 0.65
N LEU A 27 13.41 -0.41 0.75
CA LEU A 27 12.89 -1.33 -0.25
C LEU A 27 11.74 -0.69 -1.06
N LEU A 28 11.61 0.64 -1.01
CA LEU A 28 10.55 1.41 -1.66
C LEU A 28 9.14 1.17 -1.13
N GLY A 29 8.98 0.54 0.04
CA GLY A 29 7.69 0.47 0.72
C GLY A 29 7.31 1.82 1.34
N TYR A 30 6.14 2.33 0.99
CA TYR A 30 5.61 3.63 1.43
C TYR A 30 4.58 3.50 2.55
N GLY A 31 4.08 2.30 2.79
CA GLY A 31 3.22 1.99 3.93
C GLY A 31 4.00 1.76 5.22
N THR A 32 3.30 1.22 6.21
CA THR A 32 3.86 0.83 7.51
C THR A 32 3.39 -0.57 7.85
N GLY A 33 4.25 -1.40 8.45
CA GLY A 33 3.85 -2.68 9.04
C GLY A 33 3.42 -2.58 10.50
N GLN A 34 3.40 -1.37 11.07
CA GLN A 34 2.97 -1.16 12.45
C GLN A 34 1.43 -1.22 12.52
N PRO A 35 0.84 -2.03 13.43
CA PRO A 35 -0.59 -2.00 13.67
C PRO A 35 -0.98 -0.66 14.32
N MET A 36 -2.02 -0.04 13.78
CA MET A 36 -2.46 1.31 14.13
C MET A 36 -3.98 1.40 14.29
N GLY A 37 -4.71 0.30 14.14
CA GLY A 37 -6.16 0.25 14.21
C GLY A 37 -6.69 -0.65 15.32
N HIS A 38 -8.02 -0.69 15.43
CA HIS A 38 -8.73 -1.75 16.13
C HIS A 38 -8.66 -3.07 15.34
N LEU A 39 -8.67 -2.97 14.01
CA LEU A 39 -8.38 -4.05 13.08
C LEU A 39 -7.31 -3.58 12.08
N ASP A 40 -6.35 -4.45 11.79
CA ASP A 40 -5.32 -4.21 10.79
C ASP A 40 -5.29 -5.41 9.84
N PHE A 41 -5.60 -5.16 8.57
CA PHE A 41 -5.64 -6.17 7.51
C PHE A 41 -4.33 -6.13 6.71
N TYR A 42 -3.79 -7.31 6.42
CA TYR A 42 -2.54 -7.46 5.65
C TYR A 42 -2.76 -8.37 4.44
N PRO A 43 -3.50 -7.92 3.40
CA PRO A 43 -3.69 -8.68 2.17
C PRO A 43 -2.34 -9.07 1.57
N ASN A 44 -2.19 -10.35 1.19
CA ASN A 44 -0.93 -10.88 0.66
C ASN A 44 0.27 -10.60 1.59
N SER A 45 0.05 -10.74 2.91
CA SER A 45 1.02 -10.41 3.96
C SER A 45 1.33 -8.91 4.12
N GLY A 46 0.69 -8.05 3.34
CA GLY A 46 0.79 -6.59 3.41
C GLY A 46 2.05 -5.99 2.81
N HIS A 47 2.80 -6.78 2.05
CA HIS A 47 3.98 -6.39 1.29
C HIS A 47 3.58 -6.27 -0.20
N ASP A 48 4.29 -6.95 -1.10
CA ASP A 48 4.01 -6.96 -2.53
C ASP A 48 2.60 -7.44 -2.87
N GLN A 49 1.86 -6.61 -3.62
CA GLN A 49 0.54 -6.97 -4.10
C GLN A 49 0.61 -7.61 -5.49
N PRO A 50 -0.26 -8.59 -5.79
CA PRO A 50 -0.33 -9.20 -7.11
C PRO A 50 -0.49 -8.15 -8.23
N GLY A 51 0.33 -8.28 -9.28
CA GLY A 51 0.37 -7.36 -10.42
C GLY A 51 1.28 -6.14 -10.24
N CYS A 52 1.92 -5.96 -9.08
CA CYS A 52 2.81 -4.82 -8.81
C CYS A 52 4.29 -5.13 -8.96
N ASP A 53 4.66 -6.32 -9.45
CA ASP A 53 6.06 -6.63 -9.73
C ASP A 53 6.56 -5.88 -10.99
N PRO A 54 7.87 -5.63 -11.12
CA PRO A 54 8.42 -4.84 -12.23
C PRO A 54 8.10 -5.38 -13.62
N ILE A 55 7.90 -6.71 -13.75
CA ILE A 55 7.54 -7.32 -15.04
C ILE A 55 6.08 -7.03 -15.36
N SER A 56 5.18 -7.20 -14.40
CA SER A 56 3.76 -6.84 -14.57
C SER A 56 3.57 -5.37 -14.92
N ILE A 57 4.26 -4.46 -14.22
CA ILE A 57 4.21 -3.02 -14.52
C ILE A 57 4.77 -2.71 -15.92
N ALA A 58 5.87 -3.36 -16.30
CA ALA A 58 6.44 -3.19 -17.64
C ALA A 58 5.51 -3.70 -18.74
N ILE A 59 4.70 -4.74 -18.47
CA ILE A 59 3.69 -5.25 -19.40
C ILE A 59 2.55 -4.24 -19.57
N ASP A 60 2.04 -3.67 -18.47
CA ASP A 60 0.97 -2.66 -18.52
C ASP A 60 1.41 -1.40 -19.29
N ALA A 61 2.67 -0.99 -19.11
CA ALA A 61 3.26 0.15 -19.83
C ALA A 61 3.43 -0.05 -21.35
N ILE A 62 3.27 -1.27 -21.88
CA ILE A 62 3.33 -1.55 -23.33
C ILE A 62 1.96 -1.35 -23.99
N THR A 63 0.88 -1.20 -23.20
CA THR A 63 -0.45 -0.97 -23.74
C THR A 63 -0.59 0.47 -24.28
N PRO A 64 -1.11 0.65 -25.51
CA PRO A 64 -1.09 1.95 -26.20
C PRO A 64 -2.06 3.02 -25.65
N ASP A 65 -2.91 2.68 -24.68
CA ASP A 65 -3.91 3.59 -24.12
C ASP A 65 -3.43 4.35 -22.87
N ASP A 66 -2.29 3.97 -22.26
CA ASP A 66 -1.76 4.66 -21.08
C ASP A 66 -0.33 5.13 -21.34
N VAL A 67 -0.20 6.42 -21.67
CA VAL A 67 1.09 7.11 -21.77
C VAL A 67 1.68 7.16 -20.37
N GLY A 68 2.45 6.12 -20.05
CA GLY A 68 3.40 5.97 -18.95
C GLY A 68 3.25 6.92 -17.77
N ASP A 69 2.62 6.45 -16.70
CA ASP A 69 3.04 6.88 -15.37
C ASP A 69 3.99 5.82 -14.80
N ILE A 70 5.28 5.97 -15.12
CA ILE A 70 6.40 5.29 -14.45
C ILE A 70 6.43 5.48 -12.91
N ARG A 71 5.45 6.20 -12.35
CA ARG A 71 5.18 6.29 -10.91
C ARG A 71 4.76 4.97 -10.28
N ASP A 72 4.32 3.97 -11.03
CA ASP A 72 3.80 2.73 -10.45
C ASP A 72 4.83 1.78 -9.82
N ILE A 73 6.12 1.92 -10.14
CA ILE A 73 7.16 0.96 -9.69
C ILE A 73 7.31 0.91 -8.16
N GLY A 74 6.91 1.97 -7.44
CA GLY A 74 6.78 1.96 -5.98
C GLY A 74 5.37 2.29 -5.47
N ALA A 75 4.49 2.80 -6.33
CA ALA A 75 3.15 3.20 -5.93
C ALA A 75 2.09 2.10 -6.09
N CYS A 76 2.32 1.07 -6.92
CA CYS A 76 1.28 0.07 -7.22
C CYS A 76 0.81 -0.67 -5.96
N SER A 77 1.72 -1.26 -5.19
CA SER A 77 1.40 -1.93 -3.92
C SER A 77 0.79 -0.94 -2.92
N HIS A 78 1.32 0.30 -2.86
CA HIS A 78 0.81 1.35 -1.99
C HIS A 78 -0.66 1.72 -2.27
N CYS A 79 -0.99 1.94 -3.54
CA CYS A 79 -2.32 2.32 -4.02
C CYS A 79 -3.32 1.16 -3.98
N ARG A 80 -2.89 -0.10 -3.90
CA ARG A 80 -3.77 -1.27 -3.86
C ARG A 80 -4.80 -1.19 -2.72
N SER A 81 -4.43 -0.60 -1.58
CA SER A 81 -5.32 -0.41 -0.44
C SER A 81 -6.63 0.30 -0.81
N ILE A 82 -6.58 1.28 -1.73
CA ILE A 82 -7.75 2.04 -2.20
C ILE A 82 -8.69 1.11 -2.97
N PHE A 83 -8.15 0.32 -3.91
CA PHE A 83 -8.92 -0.60 -4.74
C PHE A 83 -9.47 -1.84 -4.01
N LEU A 84 -9.03 -2.10 -2.77
CA LEU A 84 -9.59 -3.16 -1.93
C LEU A 84 -10.73 -2.66 -1.03
N TYR A 85 -10.86 -1.34 -0.89
CA TYR A 85 -11.89 -0.71 -0.07
C TYR A 85 -13.14 -0.33 -0.88
N GLU A 86 -12.96 0.07 -2.15
CA GLU A 86 -14.03 0.38 -3.12
C GLU A 86 -14.60 -0.87 -3.80
#